data_AF-A0A959GCL9-F1
#
_entry.id   AF-A0A959GCL9-F1
#
_cell.length_a   1.000
_cell.length_b   1.000
_cell.length_c   1.000
_cell.angle_alpha   90.00
_cell.angle_beta   90.00
_cell.angle_gamma   90.00
#
_symmetry.space_group_name_H-M   'P 1'
#
loop_
_entity.id
_entity.type
_entity.pdbx_description
1 polymer ?
#
loop_
_entity_poly.entity_id
_entity_poly.type
_entity_poly.pdbx_seq_one_letter_code
_entity_poly.pdbx_strand_id
1 'polypeptide(L)'
;MINITFPDGQKRQYEAGTTALDIAKSISHGLAKKVISAKVNGEVWEATRPINNDARLQLLTWDDKDGKMTFWHSSAHLMAEALEAIYPGIKFGTGPATESGFYYDVDPGGHVISSDDFPKIEQKMIELARQKNAYVRKPISLEDAIEFFKEKGDEYKLELLEKRKEEAADITLYQQGNFIDLCRGPHVPDTSYIKAVKLTNVAGAYWQGDESRQQMTRVYGITFPKQSELDEYVQMIEEAKRRDHRKLGAELELFMFSDRVGAGLPIWLPKGNQLRDRLM
;
A
#
# COMPACT_ATOMS: atom_id res chain seq x y z
N MET A 1 -18.66 8.12 -29.33
CA MET A 1 -18.02 9.39 -28.97
C MET A 1 -18.47 9.89 -27.60
N ILE A 2 -17.52 10.10 -26.69
CA ILE A 2 -17.66 10.75 -25.38
C ILE A 2 -16.77 12.00 -25.32
N ASN A 3 -17.15 12.99 -24.54
CA ASN A 3 -16.35 14.19 -24.31
C ASN A 3 -15.50 14.05 -23.04
N ILE A 4 -14.18 14.16 -23.21
CA ILE A 4 -13.23 14.18 -22.11
C ILE A 4 -12.74 15.61 -21.90
N THR A 5 -12.96 16.14 -20.69
CA THR A 5 -12.51 17.46 -20.26
C THR A 5 -11.23 17.33 -19.44
N PHE A 6 -10.15 17.99 -19.89
CA PHE A 6 -8.84 17.99 -19.22
C PHE A 6 -8.73 19.12 -18.17
N PRO A 7 -7.70 19.11 -17.30
CA PRO A 7 -7.55 20.11 -16.24
C PRO A 7 -7.39 21.56 -16.74
N ASP A 8 -6.86 21.73 -17.95
CA ASP A 8 -6.71 23.01 -18.64
C ASP A 8 -8.00 23.53 -19.30
N GLY A 9 -9.10 22.77 -19.16
CA GLY A 9 -10.40 23.08 -19.74
C GLY A 9 -10.56 22.64 -21.20
N GLN A 10 -9.50 22.11 -21.85
CA GLN A 10 -9.64 21.55 -23.19
C GLN A 10 -10.58 20.35 -23.18
N LYS A 11 -11.40 20.26 -24.23
CA LYS A 11 -12.28 19.12 -24.48
C LYS A 11 -11.81 18.37 -25.72
N ARG A 12 -11.72 17.04 -25.63
CA ARG A 12 -11.45 16.17 -26.78
C ARG A 12 -12.46 15.03 -26.82
N GLN A 13 -12.74 14.55 -28.02
CA GLN A 13 -13.65 13.42 -28.23
C GLN A 13 -12.86 12.13 -28.36
N TYR A 14 -13.37 11.08 -27.73
CA TYR A 14 -12.85 9.72 -27.81
C TYR A 14 -14.00 8.73 -27.97
N GLU A 15 -13.70 7.51 -28.38
CA GLU A 15 -14.72 6.47 -28.41
C GLU A 15 -15.11 6.02 -27.00
N ALA A 16 -16.39 5.64 -26.83
CA ALA A 16 -16.87 5.08 -25.58
C ALA A 16 -16.12 3.76 -25.30
N GLY A 17 -15.70 3.58 -24.06
CA GLY A 17 -14.85 2.45 -23.65
C GLY A 17 -13.36 2.73 -23.72
N THR A 18 -12.92 3.92 -24.18
CA THR A 18 -11.51 4.31 -24.07
C THR A 18 -11.05 4.32 -22.62
N THR A 19 -9.78 3.98 -22.40
CA THR A 19 -9.17 4.04 -21.06
C THR A 19 -8.39 5.34 -20.87
N ALA A 20 -8.14 5.73 -19.62
CA ALA A 20 -7.26 6.87 -19.34
C ALA A 20 -5.83 6.63 -19.87
N LEU A 21 -5.38 5.37 -19.88
CA LEU A 21 -4.09 4.98 -20.44
C LEU A 21 -4.06 5.17 -21.97
N ASP A 22 -5.14 4.84 -22.69
CA ASP A 22 -5.22 5.06 -24.14
C ASP A 22 -5.28 6.54 -24.50
N ILE A 23 -6.00 7.32 -23.69
CA ILE A 23 -5.97 8.79 -23.79
C ILE A 23 -4.55 9.32 -23.58
N ALA A 24 -3.83 8.82 -22.56
CA ALA A 24 -2.44 9.21 -22.31
C ALA A 24 -1.52 8.85 -23.50
N LYS A 25 -1.69 7.67 -24.11
CA LYS A 25 -0.96 7.25 -25.32
C LYS A 25 -1.23 8.19 -26.50
N SER A 26 -2.48 8.63 -26.68
CA SER A 26 -2.85 9.57 -27.75
C SER A 26 -2.18 10.94 -27.60
N ILE A 27 -1.81 11.34 -26.37
CA ILE A 27 -1.08 12.58 -26.09
C ILE A 27 0.41 12.38 -26.33
N SER A 28 1.02 11.38 -25.68
CA SER A 28 2.39 10.95 -25.97
C SER A 28 2.72 9.60 -25.33
N HIS A 29 3.63 8.84 -25.95
CA HIS A 29 4.18 7.62 -25.35
C HIS A 29 4.94 7.88 -24.03
N GLY A 30 5.59 9.04 -23.90
CA GLY A 30 6.29 9.42 -22.67
C GLY A 30 5.35 9.60 -21.49
N LEU A 31 4.19 10.23 -21.73
CA LEU A 31 3.14 10.38 -20.72
C LEU A 31 2.52 9.03 -20.35
N ALA A 32 2.15 8.21 -21.34
CA ALA A 32 1.54 6.90 -21.09
C ALA A 32 2.40 6.00 -20.18
N LYS A 33 3.73 6.05 -20.30
CA LYS A 33 4.66 5.29 -19.43
C LYS A 33 4.71 5.79 -17.98
N LYS A 34 4.29 7.03 -17.72
CA LYS A 34 4.31 7.65 -16.39
C LYS A 34 2.96 7.58 -15.67
N VAL A 35 1.87 7.36 -16.40
CA VAL A 35 0.52 7.27 -15.81
C VAL A 35 0.41 6.02 -14.95
N ILE A 36 -0.01 6.22 -13.71
CA ILE A 36 -0.26 5.19 -12.69
C ILE A 36 -1.77 4.95 -12.56
N SER A 37 -2.53 6.02 -12.42
CA SER A 37 -3.97 6.01 -12.22
C SER A 37 -4.58 7.25 -12.87
N ALA A 38 -5.89 7.41 -12.74
CA ALA A 38 -6.57 8.59 -13.25
C ALA A 38 -7.67 9.03 -12.31
N LYS A 39 -7.86 10.34 -12.18
CA LYS A 39 -9.03 10.89 -11.52
C LYS A 39 -10.11 11.16 -12.57
N VAL A 40 -11.21 10.42 -12.48
CA VAL A 40 -12.38 10.49 -13.38
C VAL A 40 -13.54 11.07 -12.57
N ASN A 41 -14.01 12.26 -12.94
CA ASN A 41 -15.10 12.96 -12.23
C ASN A 41 -14.86 13.16 -10.71
N GLY A 42 -13.59 13.25 -10.30
CA GLY A 42 -13.20 13.45 -8.89
C GLY A 42 -12.77 12.17 -8.17
N GLU A 43 -13.08 11.00 -8.72
CA GLU A 43 -12.73 9.70 -8.13
C GLU A 43 -11.47 9.10 -8.76
N VAL A 44 -10.65 8.43 -7.95
CA VAL A 44 -9.40 7.80 -8.42
C VAL A 44 -9.68 6.40 -8.93
N TRP A 45 -9.44 6.16 -10.22
CA TRP A 45 -9.66 4.90 -10.92
C TRP A 45 -8.34 4.36 -11.50
N GLU A 46 -8.32 3.08 -11.85
CA GLU A 46 -7.23 2.50 -12.63
C GLU A 46 -7.12 3.20 -13.99
N ALA A 47 -5.90 3.38 -14.47
CA ALA A 47 -5.69 3.95 -15.79
C ALA A 47 -6.26 3.07 -16.92
N THR A 48 -6.48 1.78 -16.66
CA THR A 48 -6.98 0.78 -17.61
C THR A 48 -8.50 0.60 -17.54
N ARG A 49 -9.21 1.28 -16.64
CA ARG A 49 -10.67 1.16 -16.53
C ARG A 49 -11.35 1.91 -17.70
N PRO A 50 -12.30 1.27 -18.43
CA PRO A 50 -13.02 1.92 -19.52
C PRO A 50 -13.90 3.09 -19.06
N ILE A 51 -13.89 4.18 -19.82
CA ILE A 51 -14.74 5.35 -19.62
C ILE A 51 -15.85 5.31 -20.67
N ASN A 52 -17.10 5.18 -20.23
CA ASN A 52 -18.26 5.02 -21.14
C ASN A 52 -19.11 6.28 -21.30
N ASN A 53 -18.90 7.30 -20.46
CA ASN A 53 -19.67 8.53 -20.44
C ASN A 53 -18.72 9.74 -20.46
N ASP A 54 -19.27 10.92 -20.76
CA ASP A 54 -18.55 12.18 -20.65
C ASP A 54 -17.94 12.33 -19.25
N ALA A 55 -16.69 12.76 -19.19
CA ALA A 55 -15.96 12.81 -17.94
C ALA A 55 -14.92 13.93 -17.90
N ARG A 56 -14.65 14.42 -16.68
CA ARG A 56 -13.47 15.20 -16.37
C ARG A 56 -12.34 14.24 -16.01
N LEU A 57 -11.24 14.32 -16.75
CA LEU A 57 -10.09 13.43 -16.60
C LEU A 57 -8.86 14.21 -16.12
N GLN A 58 -8.22 13.71 -15.08
CA GLN A 58 -6.85 14.07 -14.71
C GLN A 58 -6.02 12.79 -14.67
N LEU A 59 -4.94 12.76 -15.46
CA LEU A 59 -3.98 11.66 -15.43
C LEU A 59 -3.08 11.82 -14.20
N LEU A 60 -2.91 10.74 -13.43
CA LEU A 60 -2.11 10.75 -12.21
C LEU A 60 -0.82 9.97 -12.44
N THR A 61 0.28 10.55 -12.00
CA THR A 61 1.63 10.02 -12.13
C THR A 61 2.23 9.76 -10.75
N TRP A 62 3.49 9.33 -10.71
CA TRP A 62 4.22 9.13 -9.46
C TRP A 62 4.37 10.42 -8.62
N ASP A 63 4.33 11.59 -9.26
CA ASP A 63 4.49 12.87 -8.57
C ASP A 63 3.21 13.31 -7.85
N ASP A 64 2.07 12.67 -8.13
CA ASP A 64 0.77 12.98 -7.54
C ASP A 64 0.50 12.14 -6.28
N LYS A 65 -0.08 12.75 -5.23
CA LYS A 65 -0.43 12.06 -3.97
C LYS A 65 -1.29 10.81 -4.22
N ASP A 66 -2.37 10.97 -5.00
CA ASP A 66 -3.30 9.88 -5.33
C ASP A 66 -2.64 8.79 -6.19
N GLY A 67 -1.66 9.18 -7.02
CA GLY A 67 -0.82 8.24 -7.78
C GLY A 67 0.07 7.40 -6.88
N LYS A 68 0.76 8.02 -5.90
CA LYS A 68 1.55 7.30 -4.87
C LYS A 68 0.69 6.35 -4.04
N MET A 69 -0.50 6.79 -3.63
CA MET A 69 -1.43 5.93 -2.87
C MET A 69 -1.85 4.69 -3.68
N THR A 70 -2.17 4.86 -4.97
CA THR A 70 -2.49 3.74 -5.88
C THR A 70 -1.29 2.79 -6.04
N PHE A 71 -0.10 3.35 -6.17
CA PHE A 71 1.14 2.61 -6.32
C PHE A 71 1.46 1.76 -5.08
N TRP A 72 1.40 2.35 -3.89
CA TRP A 72 1.68 1.65 -2.64
C TRP A 72 0.59 0.63 -2.30
N HIS A 73 -0.66 0.88 -2.67
CA HIS A 73 -1.72 -0.11 -2.55
C HIS A 73 -1.45 -1.35 -3.43
N SER A 74 -1.00 -1.14 -4.66
CA SER A 74 -0.54 -2.22 -5.54
C SER A 74 0.67 -2.95 -5.00
N SER A 75 1.54 -2.24 -4.27
CA SER A 75 2.72 -2.82 -3.65
C SER A 75 2.38 -3.68 -2.44
N ALA A 76 1.34 -3.34 -1.67
CA ALA A 76 0.79 -4.20 -0.63
C ALA A 76 0.31 -5.53 -1.22
N HIS A 77 -0.42 -5.48 -2.33
CA HIS A 77 -0.87 -6.67 -3.07
C HIS A 77 0.30 -7.52 -3.60
N LEU A 78 1.35 -6.88 -4.14
CA LEU A 78 2.55 -7.59 -4.59
C LEU A 78 3.28 -8.26 -3.42
N MET A 79 3.34 -7.60 -2.26
CA MET A 79 3.91 -8.19 -1.04
C MET A 79 3.07 -9.39 -0.57
N ALA A 80 1.74 -9.28 -0.64
CA ALA A 80 0.85 -10.38 -0.29
C ALA A 80 1.05 -11.60 -1.19
N GLU A 81 1.16 -11.41 -2.51
CA GLU A 81 1.50 -12.50 -3.45
C GLU A 81 2.87 -13.11 -3.14
N ALA A 82 3.87 -12.30 -2.80
CA ALA A 82 5.19 -12.79 -2.41
C ALA A 82 5.14 -13.62 -1.11
N LEU A 83 4.38 -13.18 -0.12
CA LEU A 83 4.18 -13.90 1.13
C LEU A 83 3.41 -15.21 0.91
N GLU A 84 2.34 -15.22 0.09
CA GLU A 84 1.58 -16.43 -0.25
C GLU A 84 2.47 -17.48 -0.93
N ALA A 85 3.39 -17.03 -1.80
CA ALA A 85 4.36 -17.91 -2.45
C ALA A 85 5.44 -18.46 -1.51
N ILE A 86 5.80 -17.72 -0.45
CA ILE A 86 6.87 -18.12 0.49
C ILE A 86 6.32 -18.94 1.65
N TYR A 87 5.13 -18.61 2.14
CA TYR A 87 4.51 -19.17 3.34
C TYR A 87 3.14 -19.78 2.99
N PRO A 88 3.10 -21.03 2.50
CA PRO A 88 1.84 -21.69 2.19
C PRO A 88 0.90 -21.72 3.40
N GLY A 89 -0.36 -21.39 3.18
CA GLY A 89 -1.40 -21.33 4.21
C GLY A 89 -1.47 -20.01 4.99
N ILE A 90 -0.64 -19.01 4.64
CA ILE A 90 -0.78 -17.66 5.19
C ILE A 90 -2.16 -17.08 4.82
N LYS A 91 -2.79 -16.37 5.75
CA LYS A 91 -4.06 -15.66 5.52
C LYS A 91 -3.86 -14.16 5.59
N PHE A 92 -4.67 -13.43 4.85
CA PHE A 92 -4.50 -11.99 4.64
C PHE A 92 -5.64 -11.19 5.28
N GLY A 93 -5.29 -10.22 6.10
CA GLY A 93 -6.22 -9.26 6.69
C GLY A 93 -6.38 -8.02 5.82
N THR A 94 -5.89 -6.89 6.33
CA THR A 94 -6.00 -5.57 5.70
C THR A 94 -4.62 -5.08 5.26
N GLY A 95 -4.52 -4.57 4.02
CA GLY A 95 -3.28 -4.07 3.45
C GLY A 95 -3.40 -2.69 2.79
N PRO A 96 -3.55 -1.60 3.57
CA PRO A 96 -3.75 -0.27 3.01
C PRO A 96 -2.42 0.39 2.63
N ALA A 97 -2.51 1.32 1.67
CA ALA A 97 -1.48 2.33 1.48
C ALA A 97 -1.51 3.35 2.62
N THR A 98 -0.36 3.92 2.93
CA THR A 98 -0.14 4.93 3.98
C THR A 98 0.65 6.10 3.39
N GLU A 99 0.84 7.18 4.16
CA GLU A 99 1.62 8.33 3.71
C GLU A 99 3.12 8.02 3.51
N SER A 100 3.60 6.90 4.05
CA SER A 100 5.02 6.50 4.01
C SER A 100 5.23 5.07 3.48
N GLY A 101 4.39 4.64 2.53
CA GLY A 101 4.45 3.31 1.95
C GLY A 101 3.15 2.55 2.17
N PHE A 102 3.23 1.32 2.66
CA PHE A 102 2.09 0.45 2.91
C PHE A 102 2.40 -0.52 4.06
N TYR A 103 1.37 -1.21 4.53
CA TYR A 103 1.54 -2.41 5.34
C TYR A 103 0.55 -3.48 4.92
N TYR A 104 0.74 -4.69 5.41
CA TYR A 104 -0.26 -5.75 5.32
C TYR A 104 -0.30 -6.53 6.64
N ASP A 105 -1.49 -6.65 7.21
CA ASP A 105 -1.77 -7.53 8.34
C ASP A 105 -1.97 -8.95 7.83
N VAL A 106 -1.13 -9.86 8.30
CA VAL A 106 -1.17 -11.27 7.92
C VAL A 106 -1.27 -12.15 9.14
N ASP A 107 -2.01 -13.24 9.00
CA ASP A 107 -1.96 -14.35 9.92
C ASP A 107 -0.98 -15.37 9.34
N PRO A 108 0.25 -15.47 9.90
CA PRO A 108 1.27 -16.38 9.40
C PRO A 108 0.95 -17.84 9.75
N GLY A 109 -0.11 -18.12 10.52
CA GLY A 109 -0.45 -19.44 11.01
C GLY A 109 0.69 -20.02 11.85
N GLY A 110 1.30 -21.10 11.35
CA GLY A 110 2.45 -21.74 11.99
C GLY A 110 3.81 -21.13 11.65
N HIS A 111 3.87 -20.14 10.75
CA HIS A 111 5.12 -19.50 10.32
C HIS A 111 5.47 -18.32 11.21
N VAL A 112 6.75 -17.93 11.21
CA VAL A 112 7.22 -16.69 11.84
C VAL A 112 7.77 -15.80 10.75
N ILE A 113 7.32 -14.54 10.72
CA ILE A 113 7.84 -13.51 9.82
C ILE A 113 8.61 -12.51 10.66
N SER A 114 9.89 -12.34 10.34
CA SER A 114 10.82 -11.46 11.05
C SER A 114 11.56 -10.54 10.09
N SER A 115 12.35 -9.60 10.63
CA SER A 115 13.24 -8.77 9.81
C SER A 115 14.28 -9.58 9.04
N ASP A 116 14.63 -10.78 9.52
CA ASP A 116 15.61 -11.66 8.87
C ASP A 116 15.05 -12.26 7.57
N ASP A 117 13.73 -12.31 7.43
CA ASP A 117 13.04 -12.77 6.21
C ASP A 117 12.96 -11.68 5.14
N PHE A 118 13.22 -10.41 5.47
CA PHE A 118 13.03 -9.29 4.54
C PHE A 118 13.78 -9.46 3.22
N PRO A 119 15.08 -9.83 3.19
CA PRO A 119 15.78 -10.01 1.92
C PRO A 119 15.11 -11.04 1.01
N LYS A 120 14.58 -12.13 1.58
CA LYS A 120 13.89 -13.19 0.84
C LYS A 120 12.55 -12.70 0.28
N ILE A 121 11.77 -11.96 1.08
CA ILE A 121 10.48 -11.41 0.65
C ILE A 121 10.68 -10.32 -0.41
N GLU A 122 11.61 -9.38 -0.18
CA GLU A 122 11.98 -8.33 -1.14
C GLU A 122 12.41 -8.94 -2.48
N GLN A 123 13.26 -9.97 -2.46
CA GLN A 123 13.68 -10.67 -3.68
C GLN A 123 12.50 -11.30 -4.42
N LYS A 124 11.58 -11.94 -3.70
CA LYS A 124 10.39 -12.54 -4.31
C LYS A 124 9.45 -11.50 -4.90
N MET A 125 9.26 -10.36 -4.24
CA MET A 125 8.49 -9.24 -4.78
C MET A 125 9.10 -8.72 -6.09
N ILE A 126 10.43 -8.59 -6.16
CA ILE A 126 11.11 -8.16 -7.39
C ILE A 126 11.00 -9.21 -8.51
N GLU A 127 11.08 -10.50 -8.17
CA GLU A 127 10.84 -11.58 -9.13
C GLU A 127 9.44 -11.49 -9.74
N LEU A 128 8.41 -11.35 -8.89
CA LEU A 128 7.01 -11.22 -9.32
C LEU A 128 6.77 -9.93 -10.12
N ALA A 129 7.36 -8.81 -9.71
CA ALA A 129 7.27 -7.54 -10.44
C ALA A 129 7.80 -7.64 -11.87
N ARG A 130 8.87 -8.42 -12.08
CA ARG A 130 9.46 -8.63 -13.41
C ARG A 130 8.59 -9.46 -14.34
N GLN A 131 7.60 -10.19 -13.82
CA GLN A 131 6.66 -10.96 -14.63
C GLN A 131 5.66 -10.07 -15.38
N LYS A 132 5.48 -8.81 -14.94
CA LYS A 132 4.56 -7.84 -15.56
C LYS A 132 3.11 -8.32 -15.58
N ASN A 133 2.71 -9.05 -14.55
CA ASN A 133 1.32 -9.47 -14.39
C ASN A 133 0.42 -8.23 -14.25
N ALA A 134 -0.67 -8.21 -15.00
CA ALA A 134 -1.68 -7.15 -14.90
C ALA A 134 -2.50 -7.28 -13.62
N TYR A 135 -2.94 -6.17 -13.06
CA TYR A 135 -3.95 -6.15 -12.00
C TYR A 135 -5.34 -6.17 -12.64
N VAL A 136 -6.00 -7.32 -12.60
CA VAL A 136 -7.29 -7.55 -13.26
C VAL A 136 -8.42 -7.40 -12.25
N ARG A 137 -9.19 -6.31 -12.39
CA ARG A 137 -10.43 -6.07 -11.64
C ARG A 137 -11.55 -6.97 -12.15
N LYS A 138 -12.15 -7.76 -11.27
CA LYS A 138 -13.28 -8.63 -11.56
C LYS A 138 -14.46 -8.28 -10.64
N PRO A 139 -15.56 -7.72 -11.18
CA PRO A 139 -16.83 -7.65 -10.45
C PRO A 139 -17.29 -9.05 -10.08
N ILE A 140 -17.81 -9.20 -8.86
CA ILE A 140 -18.34 -10.47 -8.37
C ILE A 140 -19.58 -10.18 -7.51
N SER A 141 -20.56 -11.09 -7.53
CA SER A 141 -21.70 -11.00 -6.60
C SER A 141 -21.22 -11.23 -5.16
N LEU A 142 -22.00 -10.78 -4.18
CA LEU A 142 -21.71 -11.05 -2.78
C LEU A 142 -21.74 -12.55 -2.50
N GLU A 143 -22.72 -13.24 -3.07
CA GLU A 143 -22.94 -14.68 -2.91
C GLU A 143 -21.75 -15.47 -3.44
N ASP A 144 -21.31 -15.20 -4.67
CA ASP A 144 -20.17 -15.87 -5.31
C ASP A 144 -18.86 -15.55 -4.56
N ALA A 145 -18.70 -14.32 -4.06
CA ALA A 145 -17.54 -13.95 -3.25
C ALA A 145 -17.49 -14.73 -1.92
N ILE A 146 -18.64 -14.87 -1.25
CA ILE A 146 -18.76 -15.66 -0.03
C ILE A 146 -18.43 -17.13 -0.30
N GLU A 147 -18.94 -17.71 -1.39
CA GLU A 147 -18.64 -19.09 -1.77
C GLU A 147 -17.14 -19.27 -2.06
N PHE A 148 -16.54 -18.38 -2.85
CA PHE A 148 -15.11 -18.39 -3.17
C PHE A 148 -14.22 -18.38 -1.91
N PHE A 149 -14.48 -17.47 -0.96
CA PHE A 149 -13.64 -17.40 0.25
C PHE A 149 -13.97 -18.50 1.28
N LYS A 150 -15.16 -19.11 1.23
CA LYS A 150 -15.46 -20.33 2.00
C LYS A 150 -14.65 -21.52 1.49
N GLU A 151 -14.59 -21.72 0.17
CA GLU A 151 -13.77 -22.76 -0.44
C GLU A 151 -12.27 -22.54 -0.19
N LYS A 152 -11.82 -21.28 -0.21
CA LYS A 152 -10.43 -20.91 0.14
C LYS A 152 -10.13 -21.08 1.64
N GLY A 153 -11.14 -21.15 2.51
CA GLY A 153 -10.97 -21.25 3.96
C GLY A 153 -10.45 -19.95 4.60
N ASP A 154 -10.82 -18.79 4.04
CA ASP A 154 -10.35 -17.48 4.49
C ASP A 154 -11.41 -16.76 5.36
N GLU A 155 -11.40 -17.06 6.66
CA GLU A 155 -12.34 -16.48 7.64
C GLU A 155 -12.28 -14.95 7.73
N TYR A 156 -11.12 -14.35 7.49
CA TYR A 156 -10.95 -12.90 7.57
C TYR A 156 -11.69 -12.20 6.43
N LYS A 157 -11.56 -12.72 5.20
CA LYS A 157 -12.27 -12.17 4.04
C LYS A 157 -13.77 -12.40 4.12
N LEU A 158 -14.20 -13.53 4.69
CA LEU A 158 -15.62 -13.78 4.96
C LEU A 158 -16.21 -12.74 5.91
N GLU A 159 -15.55 -12.45 7.04
CA GLU A 159 -16.02 -11.39 7.95
C GLU A 159 -16.08 -10.01 7.26
N LEU A 160 -15.09 -9.68 6.43
CA LEU A 160 -15.08 -8.43 5.67
C LEU A 160 -16.26 -8.35 4.69
N LEU A 161 -16.62 -9.46 4.03
CA LEU A 161 -17.79 -9.53 3.16
C LEU A 161 -19.09 -9.37 3.95
N GLU A 162 -19.19 -9.95 5.14
CA GLU A 162 -20.38 -9.80 5.98
C GLU A 162 -20.62 -8.35 6.42
N LYS A 163 -19.57 -7.62 6.78
CA LYS A 163 -19.67 -6.18 7.10
C LYS A 163 -20.06 -5.33 5.90
N ARG A 164 -19.74 -5.79 4.68
CA ARG A 164 -20.04 -5.09 3.42
C ARG A 164 -21.42 -5.42 2.84
N LYS A 165 -22.23 -6.26 3.50
CA LYS A 165 -23.59 -6.63 3.06
C LYS A 165 -24.49 -5.42 2.83
N GLU A 166 -24.31 -4.33 3.58
CA GLU A 166 -25.10 -3.11 3.45
C GLU A 166 -24.64 -2.21 2.28
N GLU A 167 -23.41 -2.38 1.80
CA GLU A 167 -22.79 -1.59 0.71
C GLU A 167 -22.79 -2.33 -0.63
N ALA A 168 -23.72 -3.29 -0.83
CA ALA A 168 -23.72 -4.36 -1.84
C ALA A 168 -23.47 -4.00 -3.33
N ALA A 169 -23.30 -2.73 -3.69
CA ALA A 169 -23.24 -2.28 -5.08
C ALA A 169 -21.88 -2.48 -5.79
N ASP A 170 -20.76 -2.76 -5.10
CA ASP A 170 -19.43 -2.78 -5.77
C ASP A 170 -18.41 -3.75 -5.12
N ILE A 171 -18.77 -5.03 -5.00
CA ILE A 171 -17.81 -6.06 -4.58
C ILE A 171 -16.92 -6.43 -5.77
N THR A 172 -15.62 -6.39 -5.53
CA THR A 172 -14.62 -6.69 -6.54
C THR A 172 -13.50 -7.54 -6.00
N LEU A 173 -12.99 -8.40 -6.88
CA LEU A 173 -11.75 -9.12 -6.70
C LEU A 173 -10.69 -8.52 -7.61
N TYR A 174 -9.47 -8.45 -7.12
CA TYR A 174 -8.31 -8.18 -7.94
C TYR A 174 -7.48 -9.44 -8.03
N GLN A 175 -7.14 -9.80 -9.26
CA GLN A 175 -6.20 -10.85 -9.55
C GLN A 175 -4.92 -10.24 -10.10
N GLN A 176 -3.78 -10.60 -9.52
CA GLN A 176 -2.47 -10.41 -10.14
C GLN A 176 -1.65 -11.70 -10.00
N GLY A 177 -1.12 -12.19 -11.12
CA GLY A 177 -0.46 -13.48 -11.16
C GLY A 177 -1.38 -14.58 -10.61
N ASN A 178 -0.90 -15.25 -9.55
CA ASN A 178 -1.64 -16.32 -8.88
C ASN A 178 -2.43 -15.85 -7.65
N PHE A 179 -2.27 -14.58 -7.26
CA PHE A 179 -2.93 -14.02 -6.08
C PHE A 179 -4.27 -13.40 -6.44
N ILE A 180 -5.27 -13.64 -5.59
CA ILE A 180 -6.62 -13.08 -5.70
C ILE A 180 -7.00 -12.50 -4.34
N ASP A 181 -7.47 -11.26 -4.32
CA ASP A 181 -7.86 -10.56 -3.09
C ASP A 181 -9.13 -9.72 -3.24
N LEU A 182 -9.85 -9.60 -2.13
CA LEU A 182 -11.03 -8.75 -1.97
C LEU A 182 -10.59 -7.30 -1.79
N CYS A 183 -10.68 -6.52 -2.86
CA CYS A 183 -10.19 -5.17 -2.89
C CYS A 183 -11.05 -4.30 -3.81
N ARG A 184 -11.15 -2.99 -3.51
CA ARG A 184 -11.88 -2.02 -4.34
C ARG A 184 -11.00 -1.34 -5.39
N GLY A 185 -9.69 -1.46 -5.26
CA GLY A 185 -8.72 -0.72 -6.05
C GLY A 185 -8.64 0.78 -5.66
N PRO A 186 -8.05 1.62 -6.53
CA PRO A 186 -7.43 1.24 -7.80
C PRO A 186 -6.04 0.62 -7.62
N HIS A 187 -5.53 0.03 -8.71
CA HIS A 187 -4.18 -0.51 -8.84
C HIS A 187 -3.44 0.08 -10.05
N VAL A 188 -2.11 -0.03 -10.04
CA VAL A 188 -1.25 0.27 -11.21
C VAL A 188 -1.60 -0.69 -12.37
N PRO A 189 -1.26 -0.36 -13.63
CA PRO A 189 -1.61 -1.22 -14.77
C PRO A 189 -1.04 -2.65 -14.68
N ASP A 190 0.22 -2.77 -14.25
CA ASP A 190 0.89 -4.04 -14.07
C ASP A 190 2.00 -3.96 -13.01
N THR A 191 2.43 -5.12 -12.53
CA THR A 191 3.41 -5.26 -11.45
C THR A 191 4.80 -4.69 -11.78
N SER A 192 5.13 -4.45 -13.05
CA SER A 192 6.46 -3.94 -13.47
C SER A 192 6.68 -2.46 -13.17
N TYR A 193 5.62 -1.75 -12.78
CA TYR A 193 5.70 -0.41 -12.22
C TYR A 193 6.52 -0.38 -10.93
N ILE A 194 6.49 -1.47 -10.15
CA ILE A 194 7.19 -1.59 -8.87
C ILE A 194 8.61 -2.12 -9.13
N LYS A 195 9.62 -1.27 -8.99
CA LYS A 195 11.01 -1.62 -9.37
C LYS A 195 11.99 -1.67 -8.23
N ALA A 196 11.72 -0.91 -7.18
CA ALA A 196 12.53 -0.84 -5.98
C ALA A 196 11.63 -1.10 -4.78
N VAL A 197 12.06 -2.02 -3.92
CA VAL A 197 11.27 -2.54 -2.80
C VAL A 197 12.13 -2.50 -1.56
N LYS A 198 11.56 -2.04 -0.44
CA LYS A 198 12.17 -2.13 0.87
C LYS A 198 11.12 -2.44 1.93
N LEU A 199 11.30 -3.54 2.64
CA LEU A 199 10.56 -3.80 3.87
C LEU A 199 11.24 -3.07 5.02
N THR A 200 10.42 -2.41 5.85
CA THR A 200 10.91 -1.42 6.82
C THR A 200 10.78 -1.90 8.26
N ASN A 201 9.69 -2.59 8.58
CA ASN A 201 9.42 -3.06 9.93
C ASN A 201 8.44 -4.24 9.95
N VAL A 202 8.51 -5.03 11.01
CA VAL A 202 7.49 -6.03 11.36
C VAL A 202 6.98 -5.73 12.76
N ALA A 203 5.66 -5.73 12.94
CA ALA A 203 5.05 -5.41 14.22
C ALA A 203 3.91 -6.40 14.54
N GLY A 204 3.62 -6.57 15.82
CA GLY A 204 2.38 -7.22 16.24
C GLY A 204 1.19 -6.30 15.94
N ALA A 205 0.12 -6.88 15.43
CA ALA A 205 -1.18 -6.23 15.29
C ALA A 205 -2.27 -7.18 15.81
N TYR A 206 -3.50 -6.68 15.88
CA TYR A 206 -4.66 -7.49 16.19
C TYR A 206 -5.71 -7.33 15.11
N TRP A 207 -6.45 -8.38 14.85
CA TRP A 207 -7.48 -8.35 13.82
C TRP A 207 -8.51 -7.24 14.11
N GLN A 208 -8.76 -6.38 13.12
CA GLN A 208 -9.61 -5.19 13.23
C GLN A 208 -9.17 -4.19 14.33
N GLY A 209 -7.94 -4.30 14.83
CA GLY A 209 -7.41 -3.45 15.91
C GLY A 209 -7.94 -3.79 17.31
N ASP A 210 -8.58 -4.94 17.50
CA ASP A 210 -9.16 -5.37 18.77
C ASP A 210 -8.24 -6.38 19.47
N GLU A 211 -7.66 -5.98 20.61
CA GLU A 211 -6.71 -6.77 21.40
C GLU A 211 -7.26 -8.11 21.92
N SER A 212 -8.59 -8.27 21.97
CA SER A 212 -9.23 -9.52 22.36
C SER A 212 -9.28 -10.55 21.22
N ARG A 213 -8.93 -10.14 20.00
CA ARG A 213 -9.03 -10.97 18.79
C ARG A 213 -7.68 -11.55 18.39
N GLN A 214 -7.70 -12.33 17.31
CA GLN A 214 -6.53 -13.02 16.78
C GLN A 214 -5.36 -12.06 16.57
N GLN A 215 -4.20 -12.43 17.12
CA GLN A 215 -2.95 -11.71 16.91
C GLN A 215 -2.49 -11.89 15.47
N MET A 216 -2.15 -10.79 14.82
CA MET A 216 -1.65 -10.74 13.46
C MET A 216 -0.21 -10.21 13.43
N THR A 217 0.47 -10.48 12.32
CA THR A 217 1.77 -9.89 12.01
C THR A 217 1.58 -8.81 10.97
N ARG A 218 1.95 -7.58 11.29
CA ARG A 218 1.93 -6.46 10.35
C ARG A 218 3.30 -6.30 9.72
N VAL A 219 3.37 -6.48 8.40
CA VAL A 219 4.60 -6.25 7.63
C VAL A 219 4.52 -4.89 6.95
N TYR A 220 5.48 -4.02 7.20
CA TYR A 220 5.57 -2.70 6.59
C TYR A 220 6.55 -2.68 5.43
N GLY A 221 6.20 -1.95 4.38
CA GLY A 221 7.06 -1.78 3.23
C GLY A 221 6.88 -0.43 2.55
N ILE A 222 7.87 -0.07 1.76
CA ILE A 222 7.83 1.07 0.85
C ILE A 222 8.45 0.66 -0.48
N THR A 223 7.90 1.21 -1.55
CA THR A 223 8.31 0.89 -2.91
C THR A 223 8.38 2.15 -3.76
N PHE A 224 9.19 2.07 -4.82
CA PHE A 224 9.43 3.16 -5.75
C PHE A 224 9.50 2.66 -7.20
N PRO A 225 9.19 3.52 -8.19
CA PRO A 225 9.32 3.20 -9.60
C PRO A 225 10.79 3.19 -10.08
N LYS A 226 11.74 3.63 -9.24
CA LYS A 226 13.18 3.66 -9.52
C LYS A 226 13.99 3.36 -8.25
N GLN A 227 15.14 2.71 -8.43
CA GLN A 227 16.07 2.42 -7.32
C GLN A 227 16.64 3.69 -6.69
N SER A 228 16.98 4.71 -7.48
CA SER A 228 17.54 5.96 -6.97
C SER A 228 16.62 6.65 -5.95
N GLU A 229 15.31 6.60 -6.16
CA GLU A 229 14.33 7.21 -5.24
C GLU A 229 14.22 6.42 -3.93
N LEU A 230 14.40 5.10 -3.98
CA LEU A 230 14.49 4.29 -2.78
C LEU A 230 15.77 4.61 -2.01
N ASP A 231 16.90 4.74 -2.70
CA ASP A 231 18.19 5.06 -2.07
C ASP A 231 18.14 6.43 -1.38
N GLU A 232 17.56 7.45 -2.03
CA GLU A 232 17.30 8.77 -1.46
C GLU A 232 16.40 8.69 -0.21
N TYR A 233 15.31 7.91 -0.28
CA TYR A 233 14.42 7.70 0.86
C TYR A 233 15.15 7.05 2.04
N VAL A 234 15.95 6.01 1.79
CA VAL A 234 16.72 5.32 2.84
C VAL A 234 17.71 6.28 3.49
N GLN A 235 18.44 7.08 2.71
CA GLN A 235 19.35 8.11 3.23
C GLN A 235 18.62 9.12 4.12
N MET A 236 17.46 9.62 3.69
CA MET A 236 16.63 10.54 4.47
C MET A 236 16.20 9.92 5.81
N ILE A 237 15.78 8.64 5.81
CA ILE A 237 15.39 7.94 7.03
C ILE A 237 16.58 7.71 7.97
N GLU A 238 17.76 7.39 7.43
CA GLU A 238 18.98 7.27 8.23
C GLU A 238 19.39 8.60 8.88
N GLU A 239 19.29 9.71 8.14
CA GLU A 239 19.53 11.05 8.68
C GLU A 239 18.52 11.40 9.78
N ALA A 240 17.24 11.08 9.58
CA ALA A 240 16.20 11.28 10.59
C ALA A 240 16.47 10.45 11.86
N LYS A 241 16.87 9.17 11.71
CA LYS A 241 17.25 8.30 12.84
C LYS A 241 18.47 8.83 13.61
N ARG A 242 19.43 9.47 12.93
CA ARG A 242 20.58 10.12 13.59
C ARG A 242 20.17 11.32 14.45
N ARG A 243 19.03 11.95 14.14
CA ARG A 243 18.49 13.11 14.86
C ARG A 243 17.34 12.76 15.81
N ASP A 244 17.10 11.48 16.06
CA ASP A 244 16.05 11.04 16.97
C ASP A 244 16.37 11.51 18.40
N HIS A 245 15.44 12.26 19.01
CA HIS A 245 15.60 12.82 20.35
C HIS A 245 15.80 11.74 21.42
N ARG A 246 15.31 10.51 21.23
CA ARG A 246 15.51 9.39 22.15
C ARG A 246 16.95 8.89 22.10
N LYS A 247 17.52 8.83 20.89
CA LYS A 247 18.93 8.47 20.68
C LYS A 247 19.84 9.57 21.23
N LEU A 248 19.65 10.81 20.78
CA LEU A 248 20.46 11.94 21.22
C LEU A 248 20.27 12.25 22.71
N GLY A 249 19.05 12.11 23.24
CA GLY A 249 18.75 12.31 24.64
C GLY A 249 19.46 11.32 25.55
N ALA A 250 19.59 10.06 25.12
CA ALA A 250 20.40 9.06 25.80
C ALA A 250 21.91 9.35 25.66
N GLU A 251 22.40 9.59 24.44
CA GLU A 251 23.83 9.86 24.15
C GLU A 251 24.36 11.12 24.87
N LEU A 252 23.54 12.16 24.97
CA LEU A 252 23.88 13.43 25.61
C LEU A 252 23.50 13.46 27.11
N GLU A 253 22.96 12.37 27.65
CA GLU A 253 22.51 12.24 29.03
C GLU A 253 21.53 13.37 29.43
N LEU A 254 20.54 13.64 28.57
CA LEU A 254 19.51 14.64 28.82
C LEU A 254 18.35 14.05 29.64
N PHE A 255 17.92 12.84 29.30
CA PHE A 255 16.87 12.13 30.03
C PHE A 255 17.07 10.62 29.91
N MET A 256 16.39 9.88 30.78
CA MET A 256 16.33 8.42 30.72
C MET A 256 14.93 7.92 31.06
N PHE A 257 14.64 6.67 30.65
CA PHE A 257 13.45 5.93 31.08
C PHE A 257 13.88 4.76 31.97
N SER A 258 13.03 4.40 32.93
CA SER A 258 13.26 3.29 33.85
C SER A 258 11.97 2.54 34.09
N ASP A 259 11.98 1.23 33.87
CA ASP A 259 10.82 0.36 34.09
C ASP A 259 10.32 0.40 35.55
N ARG A 260 11.22 0.70 36.50
CA ARG A 260 10.86 0.86 37.92
C ARG A 260 10.06 2.12 38.21
N VAL A 261 10.20 3.14 37.39
CA VAL A 261 9.45 4.41 37.55
C VAL A 261 8.12 4.33 36.82
N GLY A 262 8.10 3.72 35.64
CA GLY A 262 6.90 3.50 34.85
C GLY A 262 7.05 3.98 33.40
N ALA A 263 6.30 3.35 32.49
CA ALA A 263 6.29 3.71 31.07
C ALA A 263 5.74 5.14 30.88
N GLY A 264 6.38 5.93 30.02
CA GLY A 264 5.98 7.31 29.74
C GLY A 264 6.40 8.35 30.79
N LEU A 265 7.15 7.96 31.82
CA LEU A 265 7.67 8.87 32.86
C LEU A 265 9.18 9.11 32.67
N PRO A 266 9.60 10.13 31.88
CA PRO A 266 11.01 10.41 31.67
C PRO A 266 11.64 11.05 32.92
N ILE A 267 12.84 10.59 33.28
CA ILE A 267 13.67 11.18 34.32
C ILE A 267 14.62 12.17 33.66
N TRP A 268 14.48 13.46 33.98
CA TRP A 268 15.40 14.49 33.52
C TRP A 268 16.74 14.37 34.26
N LEU A 269 17.81 14.16 33.51
CA LEU A 269 19.17 14.12 34.04
C LEU A 269 19.70 15.56 34.22
N PRO A 270 20.78 15.78 34.99
CA PRO A 270 21.26 17.13 35.30
C PRO A 270 21.45 18.04 34.08
N LYS A 271 21.99 17.52 32.96
CA LYS A 271 22.16 18.27 31.71
C LYS A 271 20.82 18.62 31.05
N GLY A 272 19.88 17.68 31.04
CA GLY A 272 18.53 17.92 30.51
C GLY A 272 17.75 18.92 31.37
N ASN A 273 17.91 18.88 32.70
CA ASN A 273 17.28 19.86 33.59
C ASN A 273 17.83 21.27 33.34
N GLN A 274 19.15 21.43 33.20
CA GLN A 274 19.76 22.71 32.84
C GLN A 274 19.24 23.27 31.50
N LEU A 275 19.07 22.40 30.50
CA LEU A 275 18.50 22.80 29.21
C LEU A 275 17.05 23.25 29.37
N ARG A 276 16.26 22.49 30.11
CA ARG A 276 14.85 22.78 30.40
C ARG A 276 14.70 24.12 31.13
N ASP A 277 15.52 24.37 32.16
CA ASP A 277 15.51 25.61 32.95
C ASP A 277 15.85 26.86 32.12
N ARG A 278 16.63 26.71 31.03
CA ARG A 278 16.95 27.82 30.10
C ARG A 278 15.84 28.12 29.09
N LEU A 279 14.96 27.15 28.85
CA LEU A 279 13.86 27.24 27.89
C LEU A 279 12.54 27.66 28.53
N MET A 280 12.45 27.59 29.86
CA MET A 280 11.33 28.13 30.65
C MET A 280 11.57 29.59 31.03
#